data_AF-S6V6Y9-F1
#
_entry.id   AF-S6V6Y9-F1
#
_cell.length_a   1.000
_cell.length_b   1.000
_cell.length_c   1.000
_cell.angle_alpha   90.00
_cell.angle_beta   90.00
_cell.angle_gamma   90.00
#
_symmetry.space_group_name_H-M   'P 1'
#
loop_
_entity.id
_entity.type
_entity.pdbx_description
1 polymer ?
#
loop_
_entity_poly.entity_id
_entity_poly.type
_entity_poly.pdbx_seq_one_letter_code
_entity_poly.pdbx_strand_id
1 'polypeptide(L)'
;FDLPAPPVGKAAGFCTYREGSRPYYQTVELAVEDTGMRLLPKWRTVRTPQAANADGDFVQPAPDGSDAAWFFGFETEYAESSWLRSGSGRLGGHLLTASGCALKDLAPSASWSPDARYLALTRMNADMPNTWEVLLLDVEQRTLRTWPYSPGNRPQFEQFDSARLEVRAFESDYEASDSTDQGRVAALKLKALLALPAIALVEQDGLWLLPGQESNAALWRMLDRSPLACSS
;
A
#
# COMPACT_ATOMS: atom_id res chain seq x y z
N PHE A 1 29.25 -1.81 22.42
CA PHE A 1 29.60 -1.21 21.11
C PHE A 1 31.12 -1.19 20.99
N ASP A 2 31.75 -2.38 20.88
CA ASP A 2 33.21 -2.48 20.99
C ASP A 2 33.87 -2.79 19.64
N LEU A 3 33.11 -2.62 18.54
CA LEU A 3 33.68 -2.75 17.21
C LEU A 3 34.31 -1.41 16.83
N PRO A 4 35.64 -1.35 16.66
CA PRO A 4 36.31 -0.14 16.22
C PRO A 4 35.76 0.26 14.86
N ALA A 5 35.67 1.58 14.63
CA ALA A 5 35.34 2.11 13.31
C ALA A 5 36.26 1.47 12.24
N PRO A 6 35.74 1.17 11.04
CA PRO A 6 36.58 0.63 9.97
C PRO A 6 37.81 1.52 9.76
N PRO A 7 38.99 0.95 9.46
CA PRO A 7 40.18 1.74 9.16
C PRO A 7 39.86 2.81 8.10
N VAL A 8 40.36 4.04 8.27
CA VAL A 8 40.05 5.19 7.39
C VAL A 8 40.21 4.87 5.90
N GLY A 9 41.18 4.02 5.53
CA GLY A 9 41.37 3.56 4.14
C GLY A 9 40.26 2.66 3.58
N LYS A 10 39.53 1.91 4.41
CA LYS A 10 38.35 1.12 4.00
C LYS A 10 37.10 1.98 3.86
N ALA A 11 36.94 3.02 4.68
CA ALA A 11 35.85 3.99 4.57
C ALA A 11 36.00 4.86 3.30
N ALA A 12 37.23 5.24 2.94
CA ALA A 12 37.51 5.98 1.70
C ALA A 12 37.11 5.18 0.45
N GLY A 13 37.31 3.85 0.46
CA GLY A 13 36.93 2.96 -0.64
C GLY A 13 35.42 2.86 -0.91
N PHE A 14 34.58 3.16 0.10
CA PHE A 14 33.12 3.17 -0.02
C PHE A 14 32.63 4.40 -0.81
N CYS A 15 33.34 5.53 -0.69
CA CYS A 15 33.04 6.76 -1.42
C CYS A 15 33.76 6.87 -2.78
N THR A 16 34.59 5.87 -3.14
CA THR A 16 35.27 5.86 -4.43
C THR A 16 34.25 5.62 -5.53
N TYR A 17 34.05 6.63 -6.37
CA TYR A 17 33.24 6.53 -7.57
C TYR A 17 33.66 5.33 -8.42
N ARG A 18 32.69 4.46 -8.75
CA ARG A 18 32.83 3.42 -9.78
C ARG A 18 31.97 3.82 -10.97
N GLU A 19 32.46 3.58 -12.17
CA GLU A 19 31.68 3.79 -13.38
C GLU A 19 30.36 3.02 -13.30
N GLY A 20 29.23 3.71 -13.47
CA GLY A 20 27.89 3.14 -13.30
C GLY A 20 27.35 3.08 -11.86
N SER A 21 28.11 3.51 -10.85
CA SER A 21 27.63 3.63 -9.47
C SER A 21 27.05 5.01 -9.19
N ARG A 22 25.99 5.06 -8.37
CA ARG A 22 25.45 6.30 -7.81
C ARG A 22 25.38 6.17 -6.28
N PRO A 23 25.66 7.24 -5.52
CA PRO A 23 25.39 7.24 -4.09
C PRO A 23 23.92 6.91 -3.84
N TYR A 24 23.66 5.90 -3.00
CA TYR A 24 22.32 5.57 -2.52
C TYR A 24 22.26 5.92 -1.05
N TYR A 25 21.54 7.00 -0.74
CA TYR A 25 21.25 7.39 0.63
C TYR A 25 19.90 6.81 1.01
N GLN A 26 19.85 6.17 2.17
CA GLN A 26 18.62 5.61 2.68
C GLN A 26 18.48 5.97 4.15
N THR A 27 17.38 6.63 4.49
CA THR A 27 17.01 6.83 5.88
C THR A 27 16.52 5.50 6.46
N VAL A 28 16.86 5.26 7.72
CA VAL A 28 16.36 4.12 8.51
C VAL A 28 15.93 4.62 9.87
N GLU A 29 14.90 3.98 10.42
CA GLU A 29 14.47 4.24 11.80
C GLU A 29 15.10 3.20 12.73
N LEU A 30 15.53 3.66 13.91
CA LEU A 30 16.15 2.83 14.93
C LEU A 30 15.37 2.98 16.25
N ALA A 31 15.03 1.86 16.88
CA ALA A 31 14.62 1.85 18.27
C ALA A 31 15.85 1.96 19.15
N VAL A 32 15.80 2.83 20.15
CA VAL A 32 16.82 2.94 21.20
C VAL A 32 16.39 2.05 22.36
N GLU A 33 17.23 1.09 22.72
CA GLU A 33 17.02 0.11 23.79
C GLU A 33 18.19 0.16 24.78
N ASP A 34 18.03 -0.39 25.98
CA ASP A 34 19.04 -0.31 27.06
C ASP A 34 20.39 -0.92 26.66
N THR A 35 20.40 -1.88 25.73
CA THR A 35 21.60 -2.59 25.27
C THR A 35 22.12 -2.10 23.92
N GLY A 36 21.41 -1.19 23.26
CA GLY A 36 21.85 -0.58 22.00
C GLY A 36 20.73 -0.09 21.10
N MET A 37 20.99 -0.06 19.79
CA MET A 37 20.01 0.36 18.79
C MET A 37 19.59 -0.83 17.95
N ARG A 38 18.29 -0.96 17.70
CA ARG A 38 17.73 -1.98 16.82
C ARG A 38 17.06 -1.34 15.62
N LEU A 39 17.39 -1.83 14.43
CA LEU A 39 16.75 -1.39 13.19
C LEU A 39 15.24 -1.69 13.24
N LEU A 40 14.43 -0.66 12.99
CA LEU A 40 12.99 -0.83 12.81
C LEU A 40 12.68 -1.26 11.37
N PRO A 41 11.65 -2.09 11.17
CA PRO A 41 11.17 -2.39 9.82
C PRO A 41 10.75 -1.11 9.12
N LYS A 42 10.89 -1.06 7.79
CA LYS A 42 10.43 0.08 6.98
C LYS A 42 8.91 0.16 6.82
N TRP A 43 8.19 -0.76 7.47
CA TRP A 43 6.75 -0.88 7.43
C TRP A 43 6.19 -0.84 8.85
N ARG A 44 4.94 -0.41 8.98
CA ARG A 44 4.21 -0.35 10.25
C ARG A 44 2.96 -1.23 10.20
N THR A 45 2.53 -1.76 11.34
CA THR A 45 1.21 -2.41 11.42
C THR A 45 0.13 -1.36 11.64
N VAL A 46 -0.95 -1.42 10.85
CA VAL A 46 -2.11 -0.52 10.99
C VAL A 46 -3.39 -1.31 11.20
N ARG A 47 -4.31 -0.76 11.98
CA ARG A 47 -5.64 -1.36 12.23
C ARG A 47 -6.79 -0.54 11.65
N THR A 48 -6.49 0.66 11.15
CA THR A 48 -7.46 1.57 10.54
C THR A 48 -7.07 1.84 9.10
N PRO A 49 -8.05 2.11 8.21
CA PRO A 49 -7.74 2.55 6.86
C PRO A 49 -6.81 3.76 6.86
N GLN A 50 -5.84 3.76 5.93
CA GLN A 50 -4.93 4.88 5.75
C GLN A 50 -5.56 5.95 4.86
N ALA A 51 -5.18 7.22 5.06
CA ALA A 51 -5.56 8.31 4.19
C ALA A 51 -4.95 8.15 2.79
N ALA A 52 -5.56 8.72 1.76
CA ALA A 52 -5.10 8.59 0.38
C ALA A 52 -3.70 9.18 0.11
N ASN A 53 -3.23 10.07 0.98
CA ASN A 53 -1.90 10.68 0.96
C ASN A 53 -0.90 10.06 1.96
N ALA A 54 -1.32 9.02 2.69
CA ALA A 54 -0.50 8.38 3.71
C ALA A 54 0.82 7.85 3.13
N ASP A 55 1.91 8.14 3.83
CA ASP A 55 3.25 7.76 3.42
C ASP A 55 3.72 6.46 4.07
N GLY A 56 4.71 5.84 3.45
CA GLY A 56 5.40 4.65 3.94
C GLY A 56 4.61 3.35 3.86
N ASP A 57 5.34 2.25 3.94
CA ASP A 57 4.79 0.91 3.83
C ASP A 57 4.01 0.53 5.11
N PHE A 58 3.00 -0.32 4.96
CA PHE A 58 2.24 -0.80 6.10
C PHE A 58 1.64 -2.19 5.89
N VAL A 59 1.37 -2.88 6.99
CA VAL A 59 0.68 -4.16 7.01
C VAL A 59 -0.64 -3.97 7.74
N GLN A 60 -1.73 -4.42 7.13
CA GLN A 60 -3.06 -4.43 7.73
C GLN A 60 -3.50 -5.90 7.93
N PRO A 61 -3.44 -6.43 9.16
CA PRO A 61 -3.98 -7.74 9.48
C PRO A 61 -5.49 -7.78 9.20
N ALA A 62 -5.98 -8.93 8.73
CA ALA A 62 -7.41 -9.15 8.62
C ALA A 62 -8.06 -9.18 10.03
N PRO A 63 -9.34 -8.77 10.17
CA PRO A 63 -9.99 -8.66 11.48
C PRO A 63 -10.02 -9.95 12.30
N ASP A 64 -10.06 -11.10 11.63
CA ASP A 64 -10.09 -12.44 12.26
C ASP A 64 -8.69 -13.10 12.36
N GLY A 65 -7.64 -12.44 11.87
CA GLY A 65 -6.27 -12.95 11.84
C GLY A 65 -6.01 -14.05 10.80
N SER A 66 -6.96 -14.36 9.92
CA SER A 66 -6.81 -15.40 8.89
C SER A 66 -5.88 -14.99 7.74
N ASP A 67 -5.69 -13.69 7.53
CA ASP A 67 -4.86 -13.11 6.47
C ASP A 67 -4.22 -11.79 6.95
N ALA A 68 -3.35 -11.24 6.13
CA ALA A 68 -2.79 -9.90 6.30
C ALA A 68 -2.47 -9.30 4.93
N ALA A 69 -2.63 -7.99 4.79
CA ALA A 69 -2.33 -7.27 3.56
C ALA A 69 -1.11 -6.37 3.77
N TRP A 70 -0.02 -6.64 3.05
CA TRP A 70 1.17 -5.78 3.03
C TRP A 70 1.09 -4.84 1.84
N PHE A 71 1.11 -3.55 2.15
CA PHE A 71 1.08 -2.45 1.20
C PHE A 71 2.42 -1.71 1.17
N PHE A 72 2.95 -1.46 -0.03
CA PHE A 72 4.27 -0.86 -0.17
C PHE A 72 4.48 -0.12 -1.49
N GLY A 73 5.51 0.74 -1.52
CA GLY A 73 5.97 1.39 -2.75
C GLY A 73 5.03 2.47 -3.29
N PHE A 74 4.28 3.15 -2.40
CA PHE A 74 3.45 4.28 -2.77
C PHE A 74 4.30 5.51 -3.08
N GLU A 75 4.00 6.18 -4.19
CA GLU A 75 4.67 7.41 -4.60
C GLU A 75 3.67 8.52 -4.91
N THR A 76 4.14 9.76 -5.02
CA THR A 76 3.34 10.84 -5.63
C THR A 76 3.56 10.86 -7.14
N GLU A 77 2.66 11.50 -7.89
CA GLU A 77 2.83 11.75 -9.33
C GLU A 77 4.10 12.56 -9.67
N TYR A 78 4.72 13.19 -8.67
CA TYR A 78 5.97 13.96 -8.77
C TYR A 78 7.20 13.18 -8.31
N ALA A 79 7.34 11.90 -8.71
CA ALA A 79 8.34 10.90 -8.29
C ALA A 79 9.84 11.36 -8.18
N GLU A 80 10.17 12.59 -8.58
CA GLU A 80 11.52 13.18 -8.59
C GLU A 80 11.70 14.42 -7.68
N SER A 81 10.69 14.79 -6.89
CA SER A 81 10.72 16.00 -6.06
C SER A 81 11.45 15.80 -4.74
N SER A 82 12.51 16.56 -4.48
CA SER A 82 13.19 16.66 -3.17
C SER A 82 12.32 17.21 -2.04
N TRP A 83 11.09 17.63 -2.36
CA TRP A 83 10.10 18.12 -1.41
C TRP A 83 9.12 17.02 -1.02
N LEU A 84 8.97 16.80 0.30
CA LEU A 84 7.93 15.95 0.89
C LEU A 84 6.56 16.57 0.61
N ARG A 85 5.84 16.07 -0.40
CA ARG A 85 4.48 16.50 -0.75
C ARG A 85 3.45 15.71 0.05
N SER A 86 3.45 15.90 1.36
CA SER A 86 2.58 15.15 2.30
C SER A 86 1.08 15.32 2.00
N GLY A 87 0.66 16.42 1.40
CA GLY A 87 -0.73 16.66 1.02
C GLY A 87 -1.18 15.97 -0.27
N SER A 88 -0.27 15.46 -1.09
CA SER A 88 -0.60 14.86 -2.39
C SER A 88 -1.06 13.40 -2.22
N GLY A 89 -2.10 13.02 -2.97
CA GLY A 89 -2.50 11.62 -3.10
C GLY A 89 -1.35 10.73 -3.57
N ARG A 90 -1.33 9.48 -3.11
CA ARG A 90 -0.34 8.49 -3.51
C ARG A 90 -0.90 7.48 -4.51
N LEU A 91 -0.02 7.01 -5.38
CA LEU A 91 -0.31 6.03 -6.42
C LEU A 91 0.86 5.05 -6.60
N GLY A 92 0.71 4.10 -7.54
CA GLY A 92 1.77 3.16 -7.94
C GLY A 92 2.08 2.08 -6.91
N GLY A 93 1.33 2.04 -5.80
CA GLY A 93 1.58 1.10 -4.71
C GLY A 93 1.24 -0.34 -5.07
N HIS A 94 1.76 -1.22 -4.23
CA HIS A 94 1.69 -2.66 -4.37
C HIS A 94 1.00 -3.26 -3.15
N LEU A 95 0.26 -4.35 -3.37
CA LEU A 95 -0.35 -5.18 -2.34
C LEU A 95 0.14 -6.61 -2.50
N LEU A 96 0.56 -7.23 -1.40
CA LEU A 96 0.68 -8.67 -1.26
C LEU A 96 -0.08 -9.12 -0.01
N THR A 97 -1.08 -9.99 -0.17
CA THR A 97 -1.74 -10.65 0.97
C THR A 97 -0.97 -11.88 1.43
N ALA A 98 -1.08 -12.30 2.69
CA ALA A 98 -0.50 -13.55 3.19
C ALA A 98 -1.06 -14.76 2.45
N SER A 99 -2.33 -14.70 2.03
CA SER A 99 -2.97 -15.72 1.20
C SER A 99 -2.58 -15.69 -0.30
N GLY A 100 -1.69 -14.79 -0.72
CA GLY A 100 -1.05 -14.80 -2.04
C GLY A 100 -1.65 -13.91 -3.14
N CYS A 101 -2.73 -13.15 -2.89
CA CYS A 101 -3.16 -12.10 -3.83
C CYS A 101 -2.11 -11.01 -3.95
N ALA A 102 -1.67 -10.74 -5.18
CA ALA A 102 -0.67 -9.73 -5.50
C ALA A 102 -1.23 -8.74 -6.53
N LEU A 103 -1.35 -7.47 -6.15
CA LEU A 103 -1.89 -6.40 -6.98
C LEU A 103 -0.90 -5.23 -7.04
N LYS A 104 -0.91 -4.53 -8.17
CA LYS A 104 -0.14 -3.29 -8.39
C LYS A 104 -1.06 -2.13 -8.72
N ASP A 105 -0.45 -0.95 -8.84
CA ASP A 105 -1.11 0.30 -9.19
C ASP A 105 -2.23 0.63 -8.20
N LEU A 106 -1.92 0.59 -6.90
CA LEU A 106 -2.85 0.90 -5.83
C LEU A 106 -2.53 2.23 -5.16
N ALA A 107 -3.52 2.75 -4.46
CA ALA A 107 -3.42 3.84 -3.52
C ALA A 107 -3.60 3.33 -2.07
N PRO A 108 -3.16 4.08 -1.04
CA PRO A 108 -2.97 3.53 0.30
C PRO A 108 -4.23 3.30 1.11
N SER A 109 -5.41 3.78 0.69
CA SER A 109 -6.63 3.51 1.47
C SER A 109 -7.13 2.10 1.21
N ALA A 110 -7.23 1.30 2.26
CA ALA A 110 -7.70 -0.07 2.25
C ALA A 110 -8.50 -0.41 3.52
N SER A 111 -9.50 -1.30 3.38
CA SER A 111 -10.31 -1.78 4.50
C SER A 111 -10.74 -3.22 4.28
N TRP A 112 -10.48 -4.08 5.25
CA TRP A 112 -11.04 -5.43 5.29
C TRP A 112 -12.53 -5.40 5.62
N SER A 113 -13.28 -6.36 5.08
CA SER A 113 -14.61 -6.72 5.58
C SER A 113 -14.48 -7.43 6.94
N PRO A 114 -15.54 -7.43 7.78
CA PRO A 114 -15.50 -8.04 9.10
C PRO A 114 -15.22 -9.55 9.10
N ASP A 115 -15.56 -10.24 8.00
CA ASP A 115 -15.35 -11.67 7.79
C ASP A 115 -14.03 -12.00 7.07
N ALA A 116 -13.13 -11.01 6.92
CA ALA A 116 -11.83 -11.13 6.28
C ALA A 116 -11.83 -11.61 4.82
N ARG A 117 -13.00 -11.79 4.20
CA ARG A 117 -13.11 -12.29 2.83
C ARG A 117 -12.85 -11.21 1.79
N TYR A 118 -13.25 -9.99 2.07
CA TYR A 118 -13.14 -8.89 1.14
C TYR A 118 -12.14 -7.85 1.62
N LEU A 119 -11.36 -7.33 0.69
CA LEU A 119 -10.49 -6.19 0.91
C LEU A 119 -10.91 -5.09 -0.06
N ALA A 120 -11.48 -4.02 0.48
CA ALA A 120 -11.75 -2.80 -0.26
C ALA A 120 -10.42 -2.06 -0.45
N LEU A 121 -10.17 -1.58 -1.68
CA LEU A 121 -8.93 -0.95 -2.09
C LEU A 121 -9.23 0.33 -2.86
N THR A 122 -8.28 1.25 -2.87
CA THR A 122 -8.31 2.44 -3.72
C THR A 122 -7.21 2.36 -4.78
N ARG A 123 -7.45 3.01 -5.91
CA ARG A 123 -6.46 3.23 -6.97
C ARG A 123 -6.58 4.67 -7.46
N MET A 124 -5.45 5.27 -7.80
CA MET A 124 -5.39 6.51 -8.58
C MET A 124 -4.77 6.18 -9.94
N ASN A 125 -5.45 6.51 -11.02
CA ASN A 125 -4.96 6.27 -12.37
C ASN A 125 -3.99 7.38 -12.77
N ALA A 126 -2.76 7.02 -13.15
CA ALA A 126 -1.74 7.97 -13.58
C ALA A 126 -2.00 8.53 -14.99
N ASP A 127 -2.62 7.73 -15.87
CA ASP A 127 -2.84 8.08 -17.29
C ASP A 127 -4.04 9.01 -17.46
N MET A 128 -4.94 9.05 -16.49
CA MET A 128 -6.07 9.96 -16.41
C MET A 128 -6.00 10.74 -15.11
N PRO A 129 -5.41 11.95 -15.10
CA PRO A 129 -5.21 12.70 -13.87
C PRO A 129 -6.53 12.85 -13.12
N ASN A 130 -6.47 12.63 -11.80
CA ASN A 130 -7.59 12.76 -10.87
C ASN A 130 -8.73 11.75 -11.02
N THR A 131 -8.46 10.60 -11.64
CA THR A 131 -9.40 9.48 -11.62
C THR A 131 -9.06 8.50 -10.52
N TRP A 132 -9.86 8.55 -9.47
CA TRP A 132 -9.83 7.62 -8.36
C TRP A 132 -10.81 6.47 -8.61
N GLU A 133 -10.45 5.28 -8.14
CA GLU A 133 -11.27 4.08 -8.24
C GLU A 133 -11.40 3.42 -6.88
N VAL A 134 -12.55 2.78 -6.64
CA VAL A 134 -12.75 1.83 -5.56
C VAL A 134 -12.76 0.43 -6.16
N LEU A 135 -11.95 -0.46 -5.58
CA LEU A 135 -11.87 -1.86 -5.97
C LEU A 135 -12.32 -2.73 -4.80
N LEU A 136 -12.87 -3.91 -5.11
CA LEU A 136 -13.20 -4.94 -4.14
C LEU A 136 -12.49 -6.24 -4.53
N LEU A 137 -11.48 -6.61 -3.75
CA LEU A 137 -10.79 -7.89 -3.85
C LEU A 137 -11.53 -8.92 -3.00
N ASP A 138 -12.02 -10.00 -3.61
CA ASP A 138 -12.45 -11.21 -2.91
C ASP A 138 -11.23 -12.13 -2.81
N VAL A 139 -10.64 -12.23 -1.61
CA VAL A 139 -9.41 -13.01 -1.40
C VAL A 139 -9.69 -14.50 -1.41
N GLU A 140 -10.91 -14.93 -1.12
CA GLU A 140 -11.26 -16.36 -1.15
C GLU A 140 -11.47 -16.83 -2.60
N GLN A 141 -12.25 -16.07 -3.37
CA GLN A 141 -12.56 -16.40 -4.76
C GLN A 141 -11.49 -15.92 -5.75
N ARG A 142 -10.48 -15.15 -5.27
CA ARG A 142 -9.39 -14.60 -6.09
C ARG A 142 -9.95 -13.79 -7.26
N THR A 143 -10.87 -12.87 -6.95
CA THR A 143 -11.48 -12.00 -7.97
C THR A 143 -11.39 -10.53 -7.57
N LEU A 144 -11.26 -9.67 -8.58
CA LEU A 144 -11.27 -8.22 -8.41
C LEU A 144 -12.49 -7.62 -9.11
N ARG A 145 -13.17 -6.69 -8.44
CA ARG A 145 -14.25 -5.88 -9.02
C ARG A 145 -13.89 -4.40 -8.92
N THR A 146 -14.31 -3.61 -9.90
CA THR A 146 -14.08 -2.16 -9.93
C THR A 146 -15.42 -1.44 -9.86
N TRP A 147 -15.58 -0.56 -8.89
CA TRP A 147 -16.75 0.32 -8.81
C TRP A 147 -16.77 1.27 -10.02
N PRO A 148 -17.87 1.34 -10.79
CA PRO A 148 -17.86 2.03 -12.09
C PRO A 148 -17.96 3.55 -11.99
N TYR A 149 -18.15 4.10 -10.79
CA TYR A 149 -18.28 5.55 -10.59
C TYR A 149 -17.09 6.08 -9.80
N SER A 150 -16.69 7.32 -10.10
CA SER A 150 -15.66 8.00 -9.31
C SER A 150 -16.11 8.11 -7.85
N PRO A 151 -15.26 7.75 -6.87
CA PRO A 151 -15.54 7.97 -5.46
C PRO A 151 -15.34 9.43 -5.05
N GLY A 152 -14.81 10.30 -5.93
CA GLY A 152 -14.35 11.65 -5.61
C GLY A 152 -12.84 11.71 -5.37
N ASN A 153 -12.32 12.85 -4.90
CA ASN A 153 -10.88 13.03 -4.70
C ASN A 153 -10.42 12.43 -3.36
N ARG A 154 -9.20 11.87 -3.35
CA ARG A 154 -8.54 11.32 -2.16
C ARG A 154 -9.47 10.41 -1.32
N PRO A 155 -10.12 9.41 -1.92
CA PRO A 155 -11.03 8.53 -1.23
C PRO A 155 -10.37 7.85 -0.03
N GLN A 156 -11.05 7.88 1.10
CA GLN A 156 -10.64 7.26 2.35
C GLN A 156 -11.77 6.38 2.88
N PHE A 157 -11.47 5.11 3.14
CA PHE A 157 -12.44 4.24 3.80
C PHE A 157 -12.60 4.61 5.28
N GLU A 158 -13.84 4.64 5.76
CA GLU A 158 -14.14 4.91 7.18
C GLU A 158 -14.62 3.64 7.89
N GLN A 159 -15.51 2.89 7.24
CA GLN A 159 -16.12 1.70 7.80
C GLN A 159 -16.40 0.69 6.69
N PHE A 160 -16.21 -0.58 7.00
CA PHE A 160 -16.68 -1.69 6.18
C PHE A 160 -17.42 -2.68 7.07
N ASP A 161 -18.73 -2.81 6.85
CA ASP A 161 -19.57 -3.79 7.53
C ASP A 161 -20.14 -4.83 6.53
N SER A 162 -20.98 -5.73 7.02
CA SER A 162 -21.56 -6.80 6.20
C SER A 162 -22.55 -6.34 5.13
N ALA A 163 -22.96 -5.06 5.14
CA ALA A 163 -23.94 -4.49 4.21
C ALA A 163 -23.36 -3.38 3.32
N ARG A 164 -22.37 -2.63 3.80
CA ARG A 164 -21.86 -1.43 3.13
C ARG A 164 -20.39 -1.13 3.41
N LEU A 165 -19.81 -0.40 2.47
CA LEU A 165 -18.50 0.23 2.55
C LEU A 165 -18.70 1.75 2.56
N GLU A 166 -18.22 2.43 3.59
CA GLU A 166 -18.26 3.88 3.72
C GLU A 166 -16.95 4.49 3.21
N VAL A 167 -17.09 5.42 2.27
CA VAL A 167 -15.98 6.11 1.61
C VAL A 167 -16.16 7.61 1.78
N ARG A 168 -15.22 8.26 2.45
CA ARG A 168 -15.10 9.72 2.48
C ARG A 168 -14.31 10.17 1.27
N ALA A 169 -14.76 11.23 0.61
CA ALA A 169 -14.01 11.90 -0.44
C ALA A 169 -14.01 13.41 -0.25
N PHE A 170 -12.99 14.04 -0.80
CA PHE A 170 -12.67 15.45 -0.59
C PHE A 170 -12.89 16.25 -1.87
N GLU A 171 -12.92 17.58 -1.74
CA GLU A 171 -13.12 18.50 -2.86
C GLU A 171 -11.87 18.60 -3.75
N SER A 172 -10.67 18.47 -3.16
CA SER A 172 -9.39 18.53 -3.88
C SER A 172 -8.58 17.23 -3.76
N ASP A 173 -7.84 16.93 -4.83
CA ASP A 173 -6.76 15.93 -4.97
C ASP A 173 -5.52 16.24 -4.10
N TYR A 174 -5.46 17.43 -3.50
CA TYR A 174 -4.41 17.89 -2.60
C TYR A 174 -4.98 18.32 -1.24
N GLU A 175 -4.31 17.93 -0.17
CA GLU A 175 -4.59 18.41 1.18
C GLU A 175 -3.75 19.65 1.47
N ALA A 176 -4.37 20.83 1.35
CA ALA A 176 -3.76 22.08 1.80
C ALA A 176 -3.69 22.13 3.33
N SER A 177 -2.62 22.70 3.88
CA SER A 177 -2.39 22.79 5.33
C SER A 177 -3.45 23.59 6.08
N ASP A 178 -4.14 24.51 5.39
CA ASP A 178 -5.22 25.36 5.89
C ASP A 178 -6.61 24.86 5.44
N SER A 179 -6.70 23.67 4.86
CA SER A 179 -7.95 23.10 4.39
C SER A 179 -8.95 22.94 5.53
N THR A 180 -10.17 23.45 5.33
CA THR A 180 -11.31 23.22 6.22
C THR A 180 -12.22 22.10 5.72
N ASP A 181 -11.92 21.51 4.55
CA ASP A 181 -12.74 20.46 3.95
C ASP A 181 -12.71 19.20 4.81
N GLN A 182 -13.87 18.85 5.36
CA GLN A 182 -14.05 17.62 6.13
C GLN A 182 -14.39 16.42 5.24
N GLY A 183 -14.57 16.62 3.94
CA GLY A 183 -15.01 15.60 3.01
C GLY A 183 -16.48 15.20 3.18
N ARG A 184 -16.97 14.43 2.21
CA ARG A 184 -18.35 13.91 2.17
C ARG A 184 -18.30 12.39 2.15
N VAL A 185 -19.14 11.76 2.97
CA VAL A 185 -19.22 10.30 3.08
C VAL A 185 -20.30 9.76 2.16
N ALA A 186 -19.94 8.76 1.36
CA ALA A 186 -20.87 7.96 0.58
C ALA A 186 -20.84 6.50 1.06
N ALA A 187 -22.00 5.86 1.10
CA ALA A 187 -22.13 4.45 1.43
C ALA A 187 -22.36 3.61 0.17
N LEU A 188 -21.40 2.76 -0.17
CA LEU A 188 -21.50 1.78 -1.26
C LEU A 188 -22.10 0.49 -0.69
N LYS A 189 -23.22 0.02 -1.24
CA LYS A 189 -23.82 -1.25 -0.82
C LYS A 189 -22.93 -2.41 -1.26
N LEU A 190 -22.54 -3.28 -0.33
CA LEU A 190 -21.74 -4.48 -0.63
C LEU A 190 -22.42 -5.35 -1.69
N LYS A 191 -23.74 -5.54 -1.57
CA LYS A 191 -24.53 -6.27 -2.59
C LYS A 191 -24.40 -5.68 -3.99
N ALA A 192 -24.31 -4.35 -4.12
CA ALA A 192 -24.12 -3.69 -5.41
C ALA A 192 -22.71 -3.91 -5.95
N LEU A 193 -21.68 -3.82 -5.10
CA LEU A 193 -20.30 -4.14 -5.46
C LEU A 193 -20.17 -5.59 -5.93
N LEU A 194 -20.76 -6.56 -5.22
CA LEU A 194 -20.68 -7.98 -5.54
C LEU A 194 -21.40 -8.35 -6.85
N ALA A 195 -22.41 -7.57 -7.25
CA ALA A 195 -23.14 -7.75 -8.50
C ALA A 195 -22.37 -7.26 -9.74
N LEU A 196 -21.25 -6.57 -9.56
CA LEU A 196 -20.41 -6.11 -10.66
C LEU A 196 -19.65 -7.26 -11.31
N PRO A 197 -19.26 -7.11 -12.60
CA PRO A 197 -18.36 -8.05 -13.27
C PRO A 197 -17.08 -8.26 -12.46
N ALA A 198 -16.69 -9.52 -12.31
CA ALA A 198 -15.52 -9.93 -11.55
C ALA A 198 -14.41 -10.42 -12.50
N ILE A 199 -13.21 -9.87 -12.36
CA ILE A 199 -12.01 -10.34 -13.05
C ILE A 199 -11.36 -11.41 -12.18
N ALA A 200 -11.24 -12.62 -12.71
CA ALA A 200 -10.51 -13.69 -12.03
C ALA A 200 -9.00 -13.42 -12.06
N LEU A 201 -8.35 -13.60 -10.92
CA LEU A 201 -6.90 -13.59 -10.82
C LEU A 201 -6.35 -14.94 -11.33
N VAL A 202 -5.15 -14.91 -11.89
CA VAL A 202 -4.46 -16.07 -12.45
C VAL A 202 -3.45 -16.58 -11.43
N GLU A 203 -3.51 -17.87 -11.14
CA GLU A 203 -2.58 -18.55 -10.24
C GLU A 203 -1.21 -18.71 -10.91
N GLN A 204 -0.15 -18.37 -10.17
CA GLN A 204 1.25 -18.51 -10.57
C GLN A 204 2.09 -18.90 -9.34
N ASP A 205 2.35 -20.20 -9.16
CA ASP A 205 3.18 -20.73 -8.08
C ASP A 205 2.75 -20.24 -6.67
N GLY A 206 1.45 -20.29 -6.38
CA GLY A 206 0.88 -19.83 -5.11
C GLY A 206 0.71 -18.31 -4.97
N LEU A 207 0.89 -17.56 -6.06
CA LEU A 207 0.48 -16.16 -6.17
C LEU A 207 -0.74 -16.03 -7.06
N TRP A 208 -1.57 -15.02 -6.81
CA TRP A 208 -2.75 -14.71 -7.61
C TRP A 208 -2.62 -13.29 -8.18
N LEU A 209 -2.43 -13.20 -9.50
CA LEU A 209 -2.09 -11.98 -10.22
C LEU A 209 -3.23 -11.57 -11.16
N LEU A 210 -3.31 -10.28 -11.51
CA LEU A 210 -4.23 -9.86 -12.57
C LEU A 210 -3.85 -10.48 -13.93
N PRO A 211 -4.82 -10.80 -14.80
CA PRO A 211 -4.53 -11.23 -16.16
C PRO A 211 -3.60 -10.26 -16.89
N GLY A 212 -2.58 -10.80 -17.57
CA GLY A 212 -1.55 -10.01 -18.25
C GLY A 212 -0.40 -9.53 -17.37
N GLN A 213 -0.39 -9.87 -16.07
CA GLN A 213 0.69 -9.55 -15.13
C GLN A 213 1.49 -10.77 -14.67
N GLU A 214 1.27 -11.93 -15.28
CA GLU A 214 1.87 -13.22 -14.92
C GLU A 214 3.39 -13.18 -15.03
N SER A 215 3.93 -12.43 -15.99
CA SER A 215 5.38 -12.24 -16.18
C SER A 215 6.08 -11.62 -14.95
N ASN A 216 5.32 -10.94 -14.07
CA ASN A 216 5.86 -10.35 -12.85
C ASN A 216 5.93 -11.34 -11.67
N ALA A 217 5.42 -12.58 -11.81
CA ALA A 217 5.36 -13.56 -10.71
C ALA A 217 6.73 -13.82 -10.06
N ALA A 218 7.81 -13.82 -10.85
CA ALA A 218 9.16 -13.98 -10.32
C ALA A 218 9.55 -12.84 -9.37
N LEU A 219 9.21 -11.59 -9.69
CA LEU A 219 9.52 -10.43 -8.84
C LEU A 219 8.78 -10.50 -7.50
N TRP A 220 7.50 -10.88 -7.53
CA TRP A 220 6.70 -11.06 -6.32
C TRP A 220 7.23 -12.17 -5.40
N ARG A 221 7.79 -13.25 -5.97
CA ARG A 221 8.40 -14.33 -5.19
C ARG A 221 9.74 -13.94 -4.54
N MET A 222 10.42 -12.93 -5.07
CA MET A 222 11.68 -12.45 -4.50
C MET A 222 11.48 -11.56 -3.26
N LEU A 223 10.25 -11.11 -3.00
CA LEU A 223 9.95 -10.27 -1.84
C LEU A 223 10.16 -11.05 -0.53
N ASP A 224 10.82 -10.41 0.43
CA ASP A 224 10.83 -10.88 1.82
C ASP A 224 9.42 -10.76 2.40
N ARG A 225 8.83 -11.90 2.76
CA ARG A 225 7.47 -11.98 3.32
C ARG A 225 7.43 -11.82 4.84
N SER A 226 8.55 -11.46 5.48
CA SER A 226 8.58 -11.10 6.90
C SER A 226 7.51 -10.09 7.34
N PRO A 227 7.04 -9.11 6.52
CA PRO A 227 5.94 -8.24 6.91
C PRO A 227 4.63 -8.98 7.17
N LEU A 228 4.42 -10.10 6.47
CA LEU A 228 3.20 -10.91 6.55
C LEU A 228 3.28 -11.99 7.63
N ALA A 229 4.45 -12.20 8.25
CA ALA A 229 4.63 -13.18 9.33
C ALA A 229 4.17 -12.66 10.70
N CYS A 230 4.04 -11.34 10.87
CA CYS A 230 3.67 -10.69 12.13
C CYS A 230 2.16 -10.70 12.45
N SER A 231 1.36 -11.47 11.71
CA SER A 231 -0.08 -11.63 11.96
C SER A 231 -0.42 -12.85 12.84
N SER A 232 0.51 -13.33 13.67
CA SER A 232 0.27 -14.38 14.68
C SER A 232 0.35 -13.86 16.10
#